data_AF-A0A934UYS2-F1
#
_entry.id   AF-A0A934UYS2-F1
#
_cell.length_a   1.000
_cell.length_b   1.000
_cell.length_c   1.000
_cell.angle_alpha   90.00
_cell.angle_beta   90.00
_cell.angle_gamma   90.00
#
_symmetry.space_group_name_H-M   'P 1'
#
loop_
_entity.id
_entity.type
_entity.pdbx_description
1 polymer ?
#
loop_
_entity_poly.entity_id
_entity_poly.type
_entity_poly.pdbx_seq_one_letter_code
_entity_poly.pdbx_strand_id
1 'polypeptide(L)'
;MAESKDQYKEQLKAKIDEWNAEIDKLRDKADQATAQAREQYEEQIDKLRKQQQQMQEQLDTLRRSSESAWNDVKKGIDSAWDNMDKAVRDAWSRFR
;
A
#
# COMPACT_ATOMS: atom_id res chain seq x y z
N MET A 1 13.13 -1.24 -23.46
CA MET A 1 14.18 -1.26 -22.42
C MET A 1 13.60 -1.99 -21.22
N ALA A 2 14.35 -2.89 -20.59
CA ALA A 2 13.89 -3.51 -19.35
C ALA A 2 13.86 -2.44 -18.24
N GLU A 3 12.82 -2.44 -17.42
CA GLU A 3 12.78 -1.60 -16.22
C GLU A 3 13.97 -1.94 -15.31
N SER A 4 14.66 -0.92 -14.82
CA SER A 4 15.75 -1.12 -13.85
C SER A 4 15.23 -1.29 -12.43
N LYS A 5 16.00 -1.99 -11.60
CA LYS A 5 15.71 -2.16 -10.18
C LYS A 5 15.52 -0.82 -9.46
N ASP A 6 16.29 0.20 -9.83
CA ASP A 6 16.19 1.54 -9.23
C ASP A 6 14.90 2.26 -9.63
N GLN A 7 14.53 2.22 -10.91
CA GLN A 7 13.23 2.75 -11.37
C GLN A 7 12.06 2.07 -10.65
N TYR A 8 12.10 0.75 -10.51
CA TYR A 8 11.07 0.00 -9.80
C TYR A 8 11.00 0.37 -8.31
N LYS A 9 12.15 0.56 -7.64
CA LYS A 9 12.21 1.05 -6.24
C LYS A 9 11.57 2.43 -6.08
N GLU A 10 11.82 3.35 -7.01
CA GLU A 10 11.24 4.70 -6.99
C GLU A 10 9.73 4.67 -7.18
N GLN A 11 9.24 3.87 -8.13
CA GLN A 11 7.80 3.67 -8.35
C GLN A 11 7.13 3.10 -7.10
N LEU A 12 7.71 2.07 -6.49
CA LEU A 12 7.21 1.48 -5.24
C LEU A 12 7.13 2.50 -4.13
N LYS A 13 8.19 3.29 -3.94
CA LYS A 13 8.21 4.33 -2.91
C LYS A 13 7.10 5.34 -3.13
N ALA A 14 6.96 5.86 -4.36
CA ALA A 14 5.93 6.83 -4.70
C ALA A 14 4.52 6.30 -4.41
N LYS A 15 4.29 5.01 -4.65
CA LYS A 15 3.00 4.36 -4.42
C LYS A 15 2.70 4.06 -2.96
N ILE A 16 3.72 3.69 -2.19
CA ILE A 16 3.61 3.62 -0.73
C ILE A 16 3.27 4.99 -0.15
N ASP A 17 3.90 6.06 -0.65
CA ASP A 17 3.61 7.44 -0.24
C ASP A 17 2.19 7.87 -0.63
N GLU A 18 1.72 7.47 -1.83
CA GLU A 18 0.34 7.68 -2.26
C GLU A 18 -0.67 6.98 -1.33
N TRP A 19 -0.47 5.69 -1.05
CA TRP A 19 -1.35 4.96 -0.14
C TRP A 19 -1.35 5.51 1.28
N ASN A 20 -0.20 5.99 1.79
CA ASN A 20 -0.14 6.67 3.08
C ASN A 20 -1.07 7.90 3.10
N ALA A 21 -0.99 8.75 2.08
CA ALA A 21 -1.85 9.92 1.97
C ALA A 21 -3.34 9.54 1.85
N GLU A 22 -3.66 8.48 1.10
CA GLU A 22 -5.04 7.99 0.98
C GLU A 22 -5.56 7.41 2.30
N ILE A 23 -4.75 6.64 3.04
CA ILE A 23 -5.10 6.12 4.37
C ILE A 23 -5.35 7.25 5.36
N ASP A 24 -4.53 8.30 5.33
CA ASP A 24 -4.71 9.46 6.22
C ASP A 24 -6.02 10.20 5.90
N LYS A 25 -6.35 10.38 4.62
CA LYS A 25 -7.66 10.93 4.22
C LYS A 25 -8.83 10.06 4.66
N LEU A 26 -8.71 8.74 4.57
CA LEU A 26 -9.74 7.79 5.05
C LEU A 26 -9.93 7.93 6.56
N ARG A 27 -8.84 8.11 7.31
CA ARG A 27 -8.89 8.34 8.76
C ARG A 27 -9.60 9.66 9.11
N ASP A 28 -9.25 10.75 8.44
CA ASP A 28 -9.90 12.04 8.67
C ASP A 28 -11.41 11.98 8.37
N LYS A 29 -11.81 11.20 7.37
CA LYS A 29 -13.23 10.94 7.08
C LYS A 29 -13.90 10.06 8.14
N ALA A 30 -13.22 9.03 8.62
CA ALA A 30 -13.73 8.15 9.68
C ALA A 30 -13.97 8.94 10.98
N ASP A 31 -13.11 9.90 11.31
CA ASP A 31 -13.24 10.76 12.48
C ASP A 31 -14.47 11.69 12.41
N GLN A 32 -14.95 11.99 11.20
CA GLN A 32 -16.17 12.78 10.95
C GLN A 32 -17.44 11.93 10.89
N ALA A 33 -17.32 10.60 10.90
CA ALA A 33 -18.44 9.69 10.78
C ALA A 33 -19.17 9.46 12.13
N THR A 34 -20.34 8.80 12.06
CA THR A 34 -21.05 8.36 13.28
C THR A 34 -20.24 7.28 14.01
N ALA A 35 -20.44 7.11 15.33
CA ALA A 35 -19.68 6.16 16.13
C ALA A 35 -19.69 4.71 15.58
N GLN A 36 -20.85 4.26 15.08
CA GLN A 36 -20.98 2.93 14.46
C GLN A 36 -20.22 2.81 13.14
N ALA A 37 -20.23 3.86 12.31
CA ALA A 37 -19.51 3.86 11.04
C ALA A 37 -18.00 3.98 11.27
N ARG A 38 -17.58 4.77 12.27
CA ARG A 38 -16.18 4.95 12.68
C ARG A 38 -15.51 3.61 12.99
N GLU A 39 -16.13 2.75 13.80
CA GLU A 39 -15.55 1.44 14.16
C GLU A 39 -15.28 0.57 12.92
N GLN A 40 -16.22 0.53 11.98
CA GLN A 40 -16.07 -0.20 10.71
C GLN A 40 -14.95 0.38 9.83
N TYR A 41 -14.81 1.71 9.83
CA TYR A 41 -13.76 2.38 9.07
C TYR A 41 -12.39 2.20 9.71
N GLU A 42 -12.28 2.26 11.04
CA GLU A 42 -11.04 2.02 11.78
C GLU A 42 -10.50 0.61 11.50
N GLU A 43 -11.35 -0.43 11.51
CA GLU A 43 -10.93 -1.79 11.17
C GLU A 43 -10.37 -1.88 9.74
N GLN A 44 -10.98 -1.17 8.79
CA GLN A 44 -10.53 -1.14 7.40
C GLN A 44 -9.21 -0.36 7.24
N ILE A 45 -9.08 0.78 7.93
CA ILE A 45 -7.87 1.60 7.96
C ILE A 45 -6.70 0.80 8.56
N ASP A 46 -6.94 0.05 9.63
CA ASP A 46 -5.92 -0.80 10.26
C ASP A 46 -5.43 -1.91 9.33
N LYS A 47 -6.35 -2.52 8.57
CA LYS A 47 -5.98 -3.49 7.53
C LYS A 47 -5.09 -2.85 6.45
N LEU A 48 -5.45 -1.66 5.98
CA LEU A 48 -4.66 -0.92 4.99
C LEU A 48 -3.28 -0.54 5.53
N ARG A 49 -3.19 -0.08 6.79
CA ARG A 49 -1.90 0.25 7.42
C ARG A 49 -0.99 -0.97 7.53
N LYS A 50 -1.53 -2.14 7.90
CA LYS A 50 -0.75 -3.39 7.94
C LYS A 50 -0.23 -3.78 6.56
N GLN A 51 -1.05 -3.67 5.52
CA GLN A 51 -0.63 -3.96 4.14
C GLN A 51 0.42 -2.96 3.63
N GLN A 52 0.25 -1.67 3.93
CA GLN A 52 1.23 -0.63 3.61
C GLN A 52 2.58 -0.92 4.29
N GLN A 53 2.58 -1.32 5.56
CA GLN A 53 3.80 -1.70 6.27
C GLN A 53 4.47 -2.91 5.62
N GLN A 54 3.71 -3.93 5.22
CA GLN A 54 4.25 -5.08 4.49
C GLN A 54 4.91 -4.65 3.18
N MET A 55 4.30 -3.72 2.43
CA MET A 55 4.91 -3.16 1.21
C MET A 55 6.21 -2.42 1.50
N GLN A 56 6.30 -1.70 2.62
CA GLN A 56 7.52 -1.04 3.06
C GLN A 56 8.65 -2.05 3.36
N GLU A 57 8.33 -3.15 4.04
CA GLU A 57 9.27 -4.24 4.33
C GLU A 57 9.75 -4.94 3.05
N GLN A 58 8.85 -5.12 2.08
CA GLN A 58 9.19 -5.67 0.77
C GLN A 58 10.10 -4.72 -0.03
N LEU A 59 9.85 -3.40 0.01
CA LEU A 59 10.74 -2.41 -0.59
C LEU A 59 12.14 -2.44 0.03
N ASP A 60 12.24 -2.64 1.35
CA ASP A 60 13.53 -2.79 2.03
C ASP A 60 14.24 -4.09 1.66
N THR A 61 13.48 -5.18 1.47
CA THR A 61 14.00 -6.45 0.95
C THR A 61 14.53 -6.28 -0.47
N LEU A 62 13.77 -5.58 -1.33
CA LEU A 62 14.19 -5.24 -2.68
C LEU A 62 15.45 -4.36 -2.67
N ARG A 63 15.57 -3.39 -1.77
CA ARG A 63 16.78 -2.56 -1.65
C ARG A 63 18.02 -3.43 -1.40
N ARG A 64 17.89 -4.46 -0.55
CA ARG A 64 18.98 -5.36 -0.15
C ARG A 64 19.28 -6.50 -1.14
N SER A 65 18.38 -6.81 -2.07
CA SER A 65 18.57 -7.90 -3.03
C SER A 65 19.66 -7.60 -4.08
N SER A 66 20.24 -8.63 -4.70
CA SER A 66 21.15 -8.46 -5.84
C SER A 66 20.39 -8.19 -7.15
N GLU A 67 21.09 -7.75 -8.18
CA GLU A 67 20.55 -7.65 -9.56
C GLU A 67 20.15 -9.01 -10.16
N SER A 68 20.68 -10.11 -9.62
CA SER A 68 20.28 -11.46 -10.04
C SER A 68 19.00 -11.96 -9.32
N ALA A 69 18.69 -11.43 -8.13
CA ALA A 69 17.58 -11.90 -7.30
C ALA A 69 16.35 -10.98 -7.31
N TRP A 70 16.49 -9.72 -7.72
CA TRP A 70 15.40 -8.73 -7.62
C TRP A 70 14.18 -9.07 -8.48
N ASN A 71 14.35 -9.81 -9.59
CA ASN A 71 13.22 -10.19 -10.46
C ASN A 71 12.23 -11.12 -9.74
N ASP A 72 12.70 -12.00 -8.85
CA ASP A 72 11.83 -12.88 -8.09
C ASP A 72 11.19 -12.15 -6.91
N VAL A 73 11.93 -11.22 -6.28
CA VAL A 73 11.36 -10.31 -5.28
C VAL A 73 10.25 -9.45 -5.90
N LYS A 74 10.49 -8.89 -7.10
CA LYS A 74 9.53 -8.09 -7.84
C LYS A 74 8.19 -8.81 -8.03
N LYS A 75 8.20 -10.07 -8.47
CA LYS A 75 6.94 -10.84 -8.70
C LYS A 75 6.09 -10.94 -7.44
N GLY A 76 6.72 -11.12 -6.28
CA GLY A 76 6.03 -11.13 -4.98
C GLY A 76 5.42 -9.77 -4.65
N ILE A 77 6.16 -8.70 -4.92
CA ILE A 77 5.73 -7.32 -4.71
C ILE A 77 4.57 -6.93 -5.62
N ASP A 78 4.63 -7.26 -6.92
CA ASP A 78 3.58 -6.94 -7.88
C ASP A 78 2.22 -7.51 -7.44
N SER A 79 2.22 -8.72 -6.86
CA SER A 79 1.00 -9.34 -6.33
C SER A 79 0.47 -8.62 -5.08
N ALA A 80 1.35 -8.21 -4.18
CA ALA A 80 0.98 -7.46 -2.97
C ALA A 80 0.47 -6.05 -3.33
N TRP A 81 1.04 -5.44 -4.37
CA TRP A 81 0.62 -4.15 -4.90
C TRP A 81 -0.81 -4.18 -5.39
N ASP A 82 -1.17 -5.12 -6.27
CA ASP A 82 -2.52 -5.22 -6.82
C ASP A 82 -3.58 -5.39 -5.72
N ASN A 83 -3.24 -6.11 -4.66
CA ASN A 83 -4.12 -6.27 -3.51
C ASN A 83 -4.28 -4.98 -2.72
N MET A 84 -3.20 -4.22 -2.53
CA MET A 84 -3.24 -2.93 -1.83
C MET A 84 -4.05 -1.89 -2.62
N ASP A 85 -3.85 -1.80 -3.94
CA ASP A 85 -4.61 -0.88 -4.79
C ASP A 85 -6.12 -1.19 -4.75
N LYS A 86 -6.49 -2.47 -4.76
CA LYS A 86 -7.90 -2.88 -4.58
C LYS A 86 -8.42 -2.51 -3.20
N ALA A 87 -7.66 -2.80 -2.13
CA ALA A 87 -8.09 -2.54 -0.77
C ALA A 87 -8.33 -1.04 -0.52
N VAL A 88 -7.46 -0.17 -1.01
CA VAL A 88 -7.62 1.29 -0.90
C VAL A 88 -8.86 1.76 -1.67
N ARG A 89 -9.06 1.26 -2.91
CA ARG A 89 -10.26 1.58 -3.71
C ARG A 89 -11.54 1.13 -3.03
N ASP A 90 -11.56 -0.09 -2.49
CA ASP A 90 -12.70 -0.64 -1.78
C ASP A 90 -13.02 0.16 -0.53
N ALA A 91 -11.99 0.59 0.22
CA ALA A 91 -12.18 1.47 1.38
C ALA A 91 -12.83 2.80 0.97
N TRP A 92 -12.34 3.45 -0.10
CA TRP A 92 -12.96 4.67 -0.63
C TRP A 92 -14.39 4.47 -1.12
N SER A 93 -14.69 3.32 -1.73
CA SER A 93 -16.05 3.02 -2.20
C SER A 93 -17.06 2.90 -1.04
N ARG A 94 -16.60 2.59 0.18
CA ARG A 94 -17.46 2.53 1.39
C ARG A 94 -17.74 3.91 2.00
N PHE A 95 -17.03 4.95 1.56
CA PHE A 95 -17.28 6.35 1.94
C PHE A 95 -18.21 7.08 0.96
N ARG A 96 -18.62 6.42 -0.12
CA ARG A 96 -19.56 6.96 -1.11
C ARG A 96 -20.98 6.51 -0.78
#